data_AF-A0A1I8HA77-F1
#
_entry.id   AF-A0A1I8HA77-F1
#
_cell.length_a   1.000
_cell.length_b   1.000
_cell.length_c   1.000
_cell.angle_alpha   90.00
_cell.angle_beta   90.00
_cell.angle_gamma   90.00
#
_symmetry.space_group_name_H-M   'P 1'
#
loop_
_entity.id
_entity.type
_entity.pdbx_description
1 polymer ?
#
loop_
_entity_poly.entity_id
_entity_poly.type
_entity_poly.pdbx_seq_one_letter_code
_entity_poly.pdbx_strand_id
1 'polypeptide(L)'
;MQRNVLGLARVGTPCLYGNIGLTSHSQSSGLPLLFRQAVLVTAHEFGHNMGSMHDPLGDLKCSPDPAHVMCGNYRLDPGEECDAGISGDHCCHGNCKFKPGAVCSDANWPCCSNCKVASKGTICLPESPLRPCRGPSRCTGSRVDCPSPSPLAPDGSVCNSGIGKCLTGVC
;
A
#
# COMPACT_ATOMS: atom_id res chain seq x y z
N MET A 1 2.56 -19.34 27.56
CA MET A 1 1.64 -18.63 26.64
C MET A 1 2.46 -17.62 25.84
N GLN A 2 2.88 -17.95 24.61
CA GLN A 2 3.46 -16.95 23.71
C GLN A 2 2.32 -16.04 23.24
N ARG A 3 2.40 -14.75 23.59
CA ARG A 3 1.45 -13.76 23.08
C ARG A 3 1.86 -13.43 21.64
N ASN A 4 0.95 -13.60 20.69
CA ASN A 4 1.17 -13.23 19.28
C ASN A 4 1.11 -11.70 19.13
N VAL A 5 2.16 -11.02 19.58
CA VAL A 5 2.29 -9.56 19.47
C VAL A 5 2.99 -9.23 18.16
N LEU A 6 2.29 -8.53 17.26
CA LEU A 6 2.85 -8.09 15.98
C LEU A 6 3.38 -6.66 16.03
N GLY A 7 3.00 -5.86 17.04
CA GLY A 7 3.49 -4.51 17.24
C GLY A 7 3.28 -4.01 18.66
N LEU A 8 3.93 -2.88 18.99
CA LEU A 8 3.78 -2.20 20.27
C LEU A 8 4.12 -0.71 20.14
N ALA A 9 3.23 0.16 20.61
CA ALA A 9 3.46 1.60 20.71
C ALA A 9 2.90 2.18 22.03
N ARG A 10 3.35 3.39 22.38
CA ARG A 10 2.80 4.14 23.52
C ARG A 10 1.60 4.95 23.08
N VAL A 11 0.53 4.91 23.87
CA VAL A 11 -0.68 5.66 23.53
C VAL A 11 -0.52 7.16 23.82
N GLY A 12 -0.86 8.02 22.85
CA GLY A 12 -1.02 9.46 23.07
C GLY A 12 0.31 10.19 23.32
N THR A 13 1.37 9.74 22.65
CA THR A 13 2.70 10.33 22.78
C THR A 13 3.20 11.09 21.54
N PRO A 14 2.35 11.67 20.67
CA PRO A 14 2.88 12.37 19.51
C PRO A 14 3.69 13.58 20.01
N CYS A 15 4.90 13.74 19.48
CA CYS A 15 5.81 14.82 19.85
C CYS A 15 6.35 14.79 21.31
N LEU A 16 6.16 13.69 22.06
CA LEU A 16 6.80 13.49 23.37
C LEU A 16 8.11 12.69 23.26
N TYR A 17 8.99 12.85 24.24
CA TYR A 17 10.19 12.02 24.35
C TYR A 17 9.77 10.55 24.56
N GLY A 18 10.16 9.67 23.63
CA GLY A 18 9.75 8.25 23.63
C GLY A 18 8.52 7.92 22.78
N ASN A 19 8.21 8.74 21.77
CA ASN A 19 7.21 8.52 20.71
C ASN A 19 7.57 7.39 19.71
N ILE A 20 8.01 6.25 20.24
CA ILE A 20 8.53 5.12 19.46
C ILE A 20 7.44 4.04 19.37
N GLY A 21 7.31 3.43 18.20
CA GLY A 21 6.54 2.20 17.97
C GLY A 21 7.42 1.11 17.38
N LEU A 22 7.07 -0.14 17.64
CA LEU A 22 7.71 -1.34 17.09
C LEU A 22 6.69 -2.13 16.29
N THR A 23 7.08 -2.60 15.11
CA THR A 23 6.23 -3.45 14.27
C THR A 23 7.06 -4.62 13.77
N SER A 24 6.48 -5.82 13.77
CA SER A 24 7.10 -7.04 13.30
C SER A 24 6.56 -7.39 11.91
N HIS A 25 7.45 -7.86 11.05
CA HIS A 25 7.08 -8.43 9.74
C HIS A 25 7.01 -9.97 9.78
N SER A 26 7.14 -10.55 10.98
CA SER A 26 7.09 -12.00 11.20
C SER A 26 6.10 -12.33 12.30
N GLN A 27 5.37 -13.42 12.09
CA GLN A 27 4.47 -14.01 13.06
C GLN A 27 5.27 -14.70 14.17
N SER A 28 4.62 -15.01 15.29
CA SER A 28 5.22 -15.78 16.40
C SER A 28 5.68 -17.18 16.00
N SER A 29 5.12 -17.73 14.92
CA SER A 29 5.52 -18.99 14.29
C SER A 29 6.81 -18.88 13.46
N GLY A 30 7.38 -17.68 13.32
CA GLY A 30 8.56 -17.41 12.49
C GLY A 30 8.25 -17.20 11.00
N LEU A 31 6.99 -17.40 10.58
CA LEU A 31 6.56 -17.15 9.20
C LEU A 31 6.43 -15.64 8.93
N PRO A 32 6.76 -15.16 7.72
CA PRO A 32 6.57 -13.76 7.34
C PRO A 32 5.07 -13.38 7.32
N LEU A 33 4.78 -12.11 7.59
CA LEU A 33 3.47 -11.51 7.38
C LEU A 33 3.31 -11.12 5.90
N LEU A 34 2.06 -11.13 5.41
CA LEU A 34 1.75 -10.51 4.13
C LEU A 34 2.03 -9.01 4.22
N PHE A 35 2.48 -8.39 3.12
CA PHE A 35 2.77 -6.95 3.09
C PHE A 35 1.58 -6.09 3.56
N ARG A 36 0.35 -6.46 3.17
CA ARG A 36 -0.87 -5.78 3.64
C ARG A 36 -1.05 -5.87 5.16
N GLN A 37 -0.74 -7.00 5.76
CA GLN A 37 -0.83 -7.18 7.22
C GLN A 37 0.24 -6.35 7.94
N ALA A 38 1.47 -6.34 7.43
CA ALA A 38 2.54 -5.52 8.01
C ALA A 38 2.18 -4.02 7.99
N VAL A 39 1.67 -3.51 6.86
CA VAL A 39 1.21 -2.12 6.75
C VAL A 39 0.07 -1.81 7.74
N LEU A 40 -0.89 -2.72 7.90
CA LEU A 40 -1.98 -2.55 8.87
C LEU A 40 -1.47 -2.52 10.31
N VAL A 41 -0.53 -3.41 10.67
CA VAL A 41 0.10 -3.40 11.99
C VAL A 41 0.86 -2.10 12.21
N THR A 42 1.62 -1.61 11.23
CA THR A 42 2.30 -0.32 11.34
C THR A 42 1.34 0.85 11.50
N ALA A 43 0.26 0.89 10.74
CA ALA A 43 -0.76 1.93 10.87
C ALA A 43 -1.44 1.87 12.26
N HIS A 44 -1.70 0.68 12.79
CA HIS A 44 -2.28 0.46 14.12
C HIS A 44 -1.38 1.03 15.23
N GLU A 45 -0.09 0.69 15.23
CA GLU A 45 0.86 1.21 16.23
C GLU A 45 1.06 2.73 16.10
N PHE A 46 0.99 3.26 14.88
CA PHE A 46 0.99 4.71 14.68
C PHE A 46 -0.26 5.37 15.26
N GLY A 47 -1.43 4.75 15.08
CA GLY A 47 -2.69 5.18 15.70
C GLY A 47 -2.58 5.27 17.21
N HIS A 48 -1.96 4.28 17.86
CA HIS A 48 -1.65 4.35 19.29
C HIS A 48 -0.81 5.58 19.63
N ASN A 49 0.31 5.81 18.94
CA ASN A 49 1.11 7.03 19.17
C ASN A 49 0.28 8.31 19.05
N MET A 50 -0.71 8.36 18.16
CA MET A 50 -1.64 9.49 18.02
C MET A 50 -2.75 9.56 19.08
N GLY A 51 -2.81 8.61 20.01
CA GLY A 51 -3.79 8.58 21.10
C GLY A 51 -4.98 7.67 20.88
N SER A 52 -5.03 6.93 19.77
CA SER A 52 -6.10 5.97 19.51
C SER A 52 -5.99 4.77 20.45
N MET A 53 -7.11 4.40 21.06
CA MET A 53 -7.25 3.16 21.82
C MET A 53 -7.79 2.07 20.89
N HIS A 54 -7.68 0.80 21.30
CA HIS A 54 -8.41 -0.27 20.61
C HIS A 54 -9.91 0.03 20.61
N ASP A 55 -10.58 -0.28 19.50
CA ASP A 55 -12.03 -0.22 19.43
C ASP A 55 -12.67 -1.13 20.49
N PRO A 56 -13.75 -0.68 21.16
CA PRO A 56 -14.52 -1.55 22.05
C PRO A 56 -15.04 -2.76 21.29
N LEU A 57 -14.99 -3.94 21.91
CA LEU A 57 -15.51 -5.16 21.31
C LEU A 57 -17.00 -4.98 20.96
N GLY A 58 -17.33 -5.08 19.66
CA GLY A 58 -18.69 -4.99 19.15
C GLY A 58 -19.18 -3.59 18.81
N ASP A 59 -18.34 -2.55 18.90
CA ASP A 59 -18.70 -1.19 18.45
C ASP A 59 -18.29 -0.97 16.99
N LEU A 60 -19.27 -0.94 16.09
CA LEU A 60 -19.08 -0.67 14.67
C LEU A 60 -19.07 0.82 14.34
N LYS A 61 -19.38 1.71 15.30
CA LYS A 61 -19.55 3.15 15.05
C LYS A 61 -18.28 3.79 14.48
N CYS A 62 -17.11 3.31 14.91
CA CYS A 62 -15.81 3.82 14.48
C CYS A 62 -15.10 2.86 13.52
N SER A 63 -15.71 1.72 13.19
CA SER A 63 -15.17 0.81 12.18
C SER A 63 -15.54 1.36 10.80
N PRO A 64 -14.58 1.56 9.89
CA PRO A 64 -14.89 2.01 8.54
C PRO A 64 -15.81 0.98 7.89
N ASP A 65 -17.02 1.39 7.51
CA ASP A 65 -17.91 0.56 6.74
C ASP A 65 -17.23 0.30 5.38
N PRO A 66 -16.93 -0.97 5.03
CA PRO A 66 -16.31 -1.29 3.76
C PRO A 66 -17.16 -0.91 2.54
N ALA A 67 -18.45 -0.62 2.74
CA ALA A 67 -19.36 -0.09 1.72
C ALA A 67 -19.41 1.44 1.65
N HIS A 68 -18.74 2.16 2.55
CA HIS A 68 -18.75 3.62 2.55
C HIS A 68 -17.86 4.18 1.43
N VAL A 69 -18.51 4.81 0.44
CA VAL A 69 -17.89 5.45 -0.73
C VAL A 69 -17.63 6.92 -0.42
N MET A 70 -16.39 7.37 -0.58
CA MET A 70 -15.98 8.73 -0.18
C MET A 70 -15.07 9.38 -1.22
N CYS A 71 -15.66 10.22 -2.07
CA CYS A 71 -14.89 11.00 -3.04
C CYS A 71 -13.97 12.02 -2.35
N GLY A 72 -12.70 12.03 -2.78
CA GLY A 72 -11.66 12.94 -2.33
C GLY A 72 -10.70 12.33 -1.30
N ASN A 73 -10.73 11.00 -1.12
CA ASN A 73 -9.88 10.25 -0.19
C ASN A 73 -8.66 9.59 -0.88
N TYR A 74 -8.42 9.89 -2.16
CA TYR A 74 -7.35 9.32 -3.02
C TYR A 74 -7.52 7.84 -3.36
N ARG A 75 -8.64 7.22 -3.02
CA ARG A 75 -8.93 5.82 -3.29
C ARG A 75 -10.11 5.75 -4.24
N LEU A 76 -9.93 5.02 -5.32
CA LEU A 76 -11.03 4.68 -6.22
C LEU A 76 -12.06 3.79 -5.52
N ASP A 77 -13.21 4.37 -5.22
CA ASP A 77 -14.36 3.66 -4.67
C ASP A 77 -15.41 3.35 -5.76
N PRO A 78 -16.33 2.37 -5.52
CA PRO A 78 -17.35 2.02 -6.50
C PRO A 78 -18.18 3.22 -6.99
N GLY A 79 -18.18 3.47 -8.30
CA GLY A 79 -18.90 4.57 -8.94
C GLY A 79 -18.04 5.78 -9.32
N GLU A 80 -16.81 5.84 -8.79
CA GLU A 80 -15.82 6.86 -9.14
C GLU A 80 -15.04 6.48 -10.40
N GLU A 81 -14.63 7.50 -11.14
CA GLU A 81 -13.76 7.33 -12.31
C GLU A 81 -12.29 7.62 -11.97
N CYS A 82 -12.07 8.50 -10.99
CA CYS A 82 -10.78 8.92 -10.47
C CYS A 82 -10.99 9.50 -9.07
N ASP A 83 -9.94 9.53 -8.26
CA ASP A 83 -9.93 10.29 -7.01
C ASP A 83 -8.53 10.88 -6.80
N ALA A 84 -8.40 12.17 -7.08
CA ALA A 84 -7.17 12.93 -6.84
C ALA A 84 -7.29 13.88 -5.64
N GLY A 85 -8.11 13.52 -4.66
CA GLY A 85 -8.41 14.34 -3.49
C GLY A 85 -9.56 15.33 -3.70
N ILE A 86 -9.93 16.04 -2.63
CA ILE A 86 -11.11 16.94 -2.58
C ILE A 86 -11.10 18.01 -3.71
N SER A 87 -9.91 18.49 -4.09
CA SER A 87 -9.79 19.50 -5.16
C SER A 87 -9.66 18.90 -6.57
N GLY A 88 -9.45 17.58 -6.68
CA GLY A 88 -9.01 16.93 -7.90
C GLY A 88 -7.61 17.36 -8.34
N ASP A 89 -7.25 16.98 -9.57
CA ASP A 89 -5.99 17.35 -10.23
C ASP A 89 -6.26 17.87 -11.66
N HIS A 90 -5.28 17.86 -12.56
CA HIS A 90 -5.49 18.31 -13.94
C HIS A 90 -6.23 17.27 -14.83
N CYS A 91 -6.44 16.04 -14.36
CA CYS A 91 -7.15 14.94 -15.03
C CYS A 91 -8.50 14.60 -14.40
N CYS A 92 -8.69 14.93 -13.13
CA CYS A 92 -9.80 14.54 -12.28
C CYS A 92 -10.44 15.78 -11.67
N HIS A 93 -11.77 15.86 -11.72
CA HIS A 93 -12.52 16.86 -10.97
C HIS A 93 -12.64 16.45 -9.50
N GLY A 94 -12.89 17.43 -8.60
CA GLY A 94 -13.15 17.17 -7.17
C GLY A 94 -14.46 16.41 -6.88
N ASN A 95 -15.24 16.06 -7.91
CA ASN A 95 -16.41 15.17 -7.81
C ASN A 95 -16.11 13.75 -8.33
N CYS A 96 -14.82 13.37 -8.41
CA CYS A 96 -14.34 12.03 -8.77
C CYS A 96 -14.75 11.56 -10.17
N LYS A 97 -14.80 12.52 -11.10
CA LYS A 97 -15.05 12.33 -12.53
C LYS A 97 -13.90 12.83 -13.38
N PHE A 98 -13.64 12.14 -14.49
CA PHE A 98 -12.58 12.57 -15.40
C PHE A 98 -12.91 13.92 -16.04
N LYS A 99 -11.87 14.74 -16.19
CA LYS A 99 -11.91 15.95 -17.02
C LYS A 99 -12.01 15.56 -18.50
N PRO A 100 -12.56 16.43 -19.37
CA PRO A 100 -12.65 16.17 -20.80
C PRO A 100 -11.30 15.73 -21.40
N GLY A 101 -11.29 14.55 -22.04
CA GLY A 101 -10.10 13.99 -22.65
C GLY A 101 -9.17 13.20 -21.71
N ALA A 102 -9.42 13.16 -20.40
CA ALA A 102 -8.69 12.29 -19.49
C ALA A 102 -9.21 10.84 -19.58
N VAL A 103 -8.30 9.87 -19.51
CA VAL A 103 -8.63 8.43 -19.39
C VAL A 103 -8.14 7.81 -18.09
N CYS A 104 -7.28 8.53 -17.36
CA CYS A 104 -6.73 8.16 -16.06
C CYS A 104 -6.28 9.42 -15.32
N SER A 105 -5.98 9.28 -14.02
CA SER A 105 -5.24 10.26 -13.22
C SER A 105 -3.97 9.61 -12.67
N ASP A 106 -2.88 10.37 -12.67
CA ASP A 106 -1.59 9.99 -12.08
C ASP A 106 -1.70 9.70 -10.57
N ALA A 107 -2.75 10.20 -9.90
CA ALA A 107 -3.01 9.93 -8.48
C ALA A 107 -3.43 8.49 -8.20
N ASN A 108 -4.11 7.83 -9.15
CA ASN A 108 -4.68 6.49 -8.91
C ASN A 108 -3.96 5.38 -9.66
N TRP A 109 -3.27 5.69 -10.76
CA TRP A 109 -2.66 4.68 -11.63
C TRP A 109 -1.18 4.96 -11.93
N PRO A 110 -0.26 4.02 -11.58
CA PRO A 110 1.17 4.19 -11.85
C PRO A 110 1.57 4.21 -13.33
N CYS A 111 0.71 3.71 -14.22
CA CYS A 111 0.89 3.79 -15.68
C CYS A 111 -0.04 4.82 -16.32
N CYS A 112 -0.49 5.82 -15.56
CA CYS A 112 -0.98 7.07 -16.12
C CYS A 112 0.19 8.04 -16.32
N SER A 113 0.12 8.85 -17.36
CA SER A 113 1.01 9.98 -17.58
C SER A 113 0.25 11.06 -18.31
N ASN A 114 0.11 12.23 -17.68
CA ASN A 114 -0.57 13.38 -18.26
C ASN A 114 -1.99 13.03 -18.76
N CYS A 115 -2.78 12.40 -17.90
CA CYS A 115 -4.15 11.92 -18.16
C CYS A 115 -4.30 10.82 -19.22
N LYS A 116 -3.21 10.24 -19.73
CA LYS A 116 -3.19 9.20 -20.76
C LYS A 116 -2.42 7.97 -20.30
N VAL A 117 -2.62 6.85 -21.00
CA VAL A 117 -1.83 5.64 -20.75
C VAL A 117 -0.35 5.94 -21.03
N ALA A 118 0.51 5.65 -20.05
CA ALA A 118 1.94 5.81 -20.18
C ALA A 118 2.50 4.89 -21.29
N SER A 119 3.54 5.35 -21.98
CA SER A 119 4.20 4.60 -23.04
C SER A 119 4.70 3.22 -22.59
N LYS A 120 4.75 2.26 -23.52
CA LYS A 120 5.32 0.94 -23.26
C LYS A 120 6.76 1.08 -22.77
N GLY A 121 7.09 0.41 -21.67
CA GLY A 121 8.43 0.42 -21.09
C GLY A 121 8.66 1.46 -19.98
N THR A 122 7.74 2.41 -19.77
CA THR A 122 7.78 3.34 -18.63
C THR A 122 7.83 2.55 -17.32
N ILE A 123 8.78 2.86 -16.44
CA ILE A 123 8.93 2.16 -15.15
C ILE A 123 7.84 2.64 -14.21
N CYS A 124 6.96 1.72 -13.80
CA CYS A 124 5.87 2.00 -12.86
C CYS A 124 6.11 1.40 -11.48
N LEU A 125 7.03 0.44 -11.37
CA LEU A 125 7.49 -0.10 -10.11
C LEU A 125 9.01 -0.26 -10.18
N PRO A 126 9.79 0.57 -9.47
CA PRO A 126 11.24 0.45 -9.48
C PRO A 126 11.69 -0.83 -8.75
N GLU A 127 12.90 -1.25 -9.09
CA GLU A 127 13.60 -2.28 -8.32
C GLU A 127 13.79 -1.80 -6.87
N SER A 128 13.68 -2.73 -5.92
CA SER A 128 13.79 -2.41 -4.50
C SER A 128 14.62 -3.47 -3.78
N PRO A 129 15.57 -3.07 -2.92
CA PRO A 129 16.31 -4.00 -2.07
C PRO A 129 15.40 -4.86 -1.16
N LEU A 130 14.18 -4.38 -0.89
CA LEU A 130 13.17 -5.10 -0.10
C LEU A 130 12.50 -6.24 -0.87
N ARG A 131 12.65 -6.30 -2.19
CA ARG A 131 12.07 -7.33 -3.07
C ARG A 131 13.14 -7.93 -3.99
N PRO A 132 14.19 -8.53 -3.42
CA PRO A 132 15.39 -8.94 -4.15
C PRO A 132 15.13 -10.01 -5.24
N CYS A 133 14.00 -10.71 -5.18
CA CYS A 133 13.62 -11.71 -6.17
C CYS A 133 12.86 -11.13 -7.39
N ARG A 134 12.50 -9.84 -7.38
CA ARG A 134 11.70 -9.20 -8.44
C ARG A 134 12.44 -8.07 -9.10
N GLY A 135 12.31 -7.99 -10.42
CA GLY A 135 12.84 -6.87 -11.20
C GLY A 135 11.93 -5.65 -11.13
N PRO A 136 12.29 -4.58 -11.85
CA PRO A 136 11.37 -3.47 -12.07
C PRO A 136 10.15 -3.93 -12.90
N SER A 137 9.00 -3.32 -12.67
CA SER A 137 7.83 -3.46 -13.55
C SER A 137 7.68 -2.26 -14.46
N ARG A 138 7.19 -2.53 -15.67
CA ARG A 138 7.06 -1.56 -16.75
C ARG A 138 5.66 -1.57 -17.34
N CYS A 139 5.17 -0.39 -17.69
CA CYS A 139 3.90 -0.21 -18.34
C CYS A 139 3.84 -0.94 -19.69
N THR A 140 2.68 -1.51 -19.98
CA THR A 140 2.44 -2.24 -21.24
C THR A 140 2.25 -1.31 -22.43
N GLY A 141 1.96 -0.03 -22.20
CA GLY A 141 1.58 0.94 -23.24
C GLY A 141 0.11 0.90 -23.63
N SER A 142 -0.68 0.00 -23.03
CA SER A 142 -2.11 -0.18 -23.36
C SER A 142 -3.01 -0.18 -22.14
N ARG A 143 -2.45 -0.32 -20.93
CA ARG A 143 -3.20 -0.32 -19.67
C ARG A 143 -2.59 0.66 -18.68
N VAL A 144 -3.45 1.16 -17.79
CA VAL A 144 -3.09 2.09 -16.71
C VAL A 144 -2.61 1.36 -15.44
N ASP A 145 -2.90 0.07 -15.34
CA ASP A 145 -2.34 -0.79 -14.29
C ASP A 145 -0.86 -1.10 -14.54
N CYS A 146 -0.08 -1.07 -13.46
CA CYS A 146 1.29 -1.56 -13.48
C CYS A 146 1.28 -3.08 -13.36
N PRO A 147 1.78 -3.84 -14.35
CA PRO A 147 1.77 -5.29 -14.29
C PRO A 147 2.64 -5.78 -13.12
N SER A 148 2.43 -7.04 -12.70
CA SER A 148 3.34 -7.65 -11.73
C SER A 148 4.74 -7.77 -12.33
N PRO A 149 5.80 -7.37 -11.61
CA PRO A 149 7.16 -7.54 -12.10
C PRO A 149 7.50 -9.02 -12.26
N SER A 150 8.21 -9.33 -13.35
CA SER A 150 8.72 -10.67 -13.61
C SER A 150 9.77 -11.09 -12.55
N PRO A 151 9.90 -12.39 -12.26
CA PRO A 151 11.00 -12.91 -11.45
C PRO A 151 12.34 -12.46 -12.03
N LEU A 152 13.18 -11.86 -11.19
CA LEU A 152 14.54 -11.45 -11.57
C LEU A 152 15.54 -12.56 -11.22
N ALA A 153 15.38 -13.14 -10.04
CA ALA A 153 16.24 -14.21 -9.55
C ALA A 153 15.61 -15.58 -9.84
N PRO A 154 16.41 -16.59 -10.27
CA PRO A 154 15.96 -17.97 -10.40
C PRO A 154 15.43 -18.53 -9.08
N ASP A 155 14.52 -19.49 -9.18
CA ASP A 155 14.03 -20.23 -8.01
C ASP A 155 15.20 -20.90 -7.28
N GLY A 156 15.20 -20.78 -5.95
CA GLY A 156 16.28 -21.25 -5.08
C GLY A 156 17.38 -20.23 -4.78
N SER A 157 17.41 -19.07 -5.47
CA SER A 157 18.38 -18.00 -5.18
C SER A 157 18.23 -17.47 -3.76
N VAL A 158 19.33 -17.20 -3.07
CA VAL A 158 19.31 -16.70 -1.69
C VAL A 158 18.80 -15.25 -1.66
N CYS A 159 17.95 -14.94 -0.68
CA CYS A 159 17.37 -13.60 -0.52
C CYS A 159 17.26 -13.19 0.96
N ASN A 160 17.00 -11.91 1.22
CA ASN A 160 16.90 -11.33 2.56
C ASN A 160 18.13 -11.67 3.45
N SER A 161 19.34 -11.39 2.95
CA SER A 161 20.61 -11.63 3.66
C SER A 161 20.82 -13.08 4.13
N GLY A 162 20.32 -14.07 3.39
CA GLY A 162 20.49 -15.48 3.73
C GLY A 162 19.30 -16.13 4.44
N ILE A 163 18.27 -15.36 4.76
CA ILE A 163 17.11 -15.85 5.54
C ILE A 163 16.15 -16.66 4.65
N GLY A 164 16.05 -16.33 3.36
CA GLY A 164 15.07 -16.93 2.45
C GLY A 164 15.66 -17.42 1.14
N LYS A 165 14.80 -18.07 0.35
CA LYS A 165 15.07 -18.44 -1.05
C LYS A 165 13.96 -17.93 -1.95
N CYS A 166 14.33 -17.45 -3.12
CA CYS A 166 13.39 -17.01 -4.12
C CYS A 166 12.54 -18.19 -4.62
N LEU A 167 11.23 -18.01 -4.69
CA LEU A 167 10.29 -18.92 -5.37
C LEU A 167 9.27 -18.08 -6.11
N THR A 168 9.17 -18.25 -7.43
CA THR A 168 8.26 -17.48 -8.30
C THR A 168 8.40 -15.96 -8.14
N GLY A 169 9.63 -15.49 -7.93
CA GLY A 169 9.93 -14.08 -7.70
C GLY A 169 9.52 -13.56 -6.31
N VAL A 170 9.33 -14.41 -5.30
CA VAL A 170 9.08 -13.99 -3.92
C VAL A 170 10.20 -14.53 -3.02
N CYS A 171 10.69 -13.67 -2.13
CA CYS A 171 11.44 -14.06 -0.94
C CYS A 171 10.44 -14.18 0.21
#